data_AF-H6QZI4-F1
#
_entry.id   AF-H6QZI4-F1
#
_cell.length_a   1.000
_cell.length_b   1.000
_cell.length_c   1.000
_cell.angle_alpha   90.00
_cell.angle_beta   90.00
_cell.angle_gamma   90.00
#
_symmetry.space_group_name_H-M   'P 1'
#
loop_
_entity.id
_entity.type
_entity.pdbx_description
1 polymer ?
#
loop_
_entity_poly.entity_id
_entity_poly.type
_entity_poly.pdbx_seq_one_letter_code
_entity_poly.pdbx_strand_id
1 'polypeptide(L)'
;MTVDSLRRIREGAHWRDVAAAAFDHQGSCGNGAAMRVAPLGACYAGDPERIVAEAVRSAEVTHLHREGVAGAVAVAVAAGRAATARMSGVQPGSAEFIDTILAYLDDGETTRRIRHARALLGAPVEVAANELGNGSRVTAQDTVPLAIWAAATHLGDYPAAIATCLAADGDIDTTAAITGGIVAAFTGAGTGPVIGIPEPWLSAREPLPAWLDQHRRARPKSGRLRRWLSRTS
;
A
#
# COMPACT_ATOMS: atom_id res chain seq x y z
N MET A 1 -0.36 14.85 14.99
CA MET A 1 -0.58 13.53 15.61
C MET A 1 0.64 12.62 15.46
N THR A 2 1.09 12.29 14.25
CA THR A 2 2.26 11.41 14.06
C THR A 2 3.55 11.96 14.68
N VAL A 3 3.81 13.27 14.53
CA VAL A 3 4.97 13.93 15.16
C VAL A 3 4.93 13.83 16.69
N ASP A 4 3.76 14.02 17.31
CA ASP A 4 3.61 13.87 18.76
C ASP A 4 3.77 12.41 19.21
N SER A 5 3.21 11.47 18.44
CA SER A 5 3.35 10.03 18.73
C SER A 5 4.82 9.62 18.70
N LEU A 6 5.57 10.02 17.68
CA LEU A 6 7.00 9.73 17.56
C LEU A 6 7.82 10.42 18.66
N ARG A 7 7.44 11.65 19.05
CA ARG A 7 8.08 12.35 20.17
C ARG A 7 7.90 11.58 21.47
N ARG A 8 6.68 11.14 21.79
CA ARG A 8 6.38 10.36 23.00
C ARG A 8 7.11 9.02 23.02
N ILE A 9 7.18 8.33 21.88
CA ILE A 9 7.96 7.09 21.74
C ILE A 9 9.45 7.37 21.98
N ARG A 10 9.99 8.45 21.41
CA ARG A 10 11.38 8.87 21.63
C ARG A 10 11.66 9.22 23.10
N GLU A 11 10.67 9.73 23.82
CA GLU A 11 10.73 10.03 25.25
C GLU A 11 10.54 8.77 26.14
N GLY A 12 10.43 7.58 25.55
CA GLY A 12 10.38 6.31 26.27
C GLY A 12 8.98 5.73 26.50
N ALA A 13 7.94 6.38 25.98
CA ALA A 13 6.59 5.81 26.05
C ALA A 13 6.49 4.56 25.17
N HIS A 14 5.81 3.53 25.67
CA HIS A 14 5.60 2.31 24.92
C HIS A 14 4.65 2.58 23.74
N TRP A 15 5.05 2.18 22.53
CA TRP A 15 4.40 2.59 21.29
C TRP A 15 2.92 2.18 21.20
N ARG A 16 2.55 1.05 21.81
CA ARG A 16 1.14 0.58 21.82
C ARG A 16 0.24 1.55 22.58
N ASP A 17 0.73 2.08 23.71
CA ASP A 17 -0.03 2.98 24.55
C ASP A 17 -0.19 4.34 23.87
N VAL A 18 0.85 4.78 23.17
CA VAL A 18 0.83 6.02 22.37
C VAL A 18 -0.14 5.92 21.21
N ALA A 19 -0.08 4.83 20.43
CA ALA A 19 -0.97 4.61 19.29
C ALA A 19 -2.43 4.48 19.71
N ALA A 20 -2.69 3.77 20.83
CA ALA A 20 -4.02 3.62 21.39
C ALA A 20 -4.57 4.93 21.94
N ALA A 21 -3.75 5.82 22.50
CA ALA A 21 -4.20 7.08 23.10
C ALA A 21 -4.62 8.16 22.08
N ALA A 22 -4.42 7.97 20.78
CA ALA A 22 -4.83 8.94 19.77
C ALA A 22 -6.36 8.93 19.56
N PHE A 23 -6.93 10.12 19.27
CA PHE A 23 -8.36 10.32 18.93
C PHE A 23 -9.33 9.63 19.90
N ASP A 24 -9.41 10.12 21.14
CA ASP A 24 -10.32 9.59 22.18
C ASP A 24 -10.21 8.07 22.36
N HIS A 25 -8.97 7.57 22.37
CA HIS A 25 -8.62 6.17 22.52
C HIS A 25 -8.99 5.24 21.35
N GLN A 26 -9.38 5.78 20.20
CA GLN A 26 -9.76 4.99 19.02
C GLN A 26 -8.58 4.70 18.08
N GLY A 27 -7.46 5.41 18.25
CA GLY A 27 -6.34 5.39 17.31
C GLY A 27 -6.61 6.23 16.05
N SER A 28 -5.58 6.42 15.22
CA SER A 28 -5.73 7.18 13.97
C SER A 28 -6.32 6.33 12.84
N CYS A 29 -7.36 6.85 12.18
CA CYS A 29 -7.92 6.33 10.92
C CYS A 29 -7.23 6.94 9.67
N GLY A 30 -6.10 7.63 9.86
CA GLY A 30 -5.36 8.28 8.78
C GLY A 30 -4.85 7.32 7.71
N ASN A 31 -4.56 7.86 6.53
CA ASN A 31 -4.01 7.12 5.40
C ASN A 31 -2.49 6.82 5.53
N GLY A 32 -1.84 7.31 6.59
CA GLY A 32 -0.39 7.24 6.75
C GLY A 32 0.19 5.83 6.92
N ALA A 33 -0.61 4.84 7.33
CA ALA A 33 -0.21 3.44 7.30
C ALA A 33 -0.28 2.85 5.87
N ALA A 34 -1.31 3.21 5.11
CA ALA A 34 -1.50 2.75 3.74
C ALA A 34 -0.40 3.28 2.78
N MET A 35 0.01 4.54 2.93
CA MET A 35 1.00 5.16 2.02
C MET A 35 2.40 4.55 2.04
N ARG A 36 2.72 3.72 3.05
CA ARG A 36 4.06 3.15 3.24
C ARG A 36 4.14 1.62 3.14
N VAL A 37 3.01 0.93 2.96
CA VAL A 37 2.94 -0.53 3.17
C VAL A 37 3.11 -1.37 1.89
N ALA A 38 3.05 -0.76 0.70
CA ALA A 38 3.19 -1.49 -0.57
C ALA A 38 4.49 -2.34 -0.66
N PRO A 39 5.69 -1.88 -0.23
CA PRO A 39 6.89 -2.70 -0.24
C PRO A 39 6.78 -3.97 0.62
N LEU A 40 6.06 -3.92 1.74
CA LEU A 40 5.82 -5.07 2.63
C LEU A 40 4.96 -6.11 1.91
N GLY A 41 3.90 -5.68 1.25
CA GLY A 41 3.06 -6.54 0.41
C GLY A 41 3.84 -7.23 -0.69
N ALA A 42 4.62 -6.47 -1.46
CA ALA A 42 5.47 -7.02 -2.52
C ALA A 42 6.54 -7.98 -1.99
N CYS A 43 7.11 -7.72 -0.80
CA CYS A 43 8.12 -8.60 -0.19
C CYS A 43 7.59 -9.98 0.18
N TYR A 44 6.29 -10.09 0.50
CA TYR A 44 5.62 -11.34 0.87
C TYR A 44 4.69 -11.86 -0.24
N ALA A 45 4.95 -11.48 -1.50
CA ALA A 45 4.19 -11.96 -2.64
C ALA A 45 4.13 -13.50 -2.67
N GLY A 46 2.91 -14.04 -2.87
CA GLY A 46 2.62 -15.47 -2.78
C GLY A 46 2.20 -15.99 -1.40
N ASP A 47 2.19 -15.15 -0.36
CA ASP A 47 1.78 -15.50 1.01
C ASP A 47 0.80 -14.44 1.57
N PRO A 48 -0.49 -14.46 1.16
CA PRO A 48 -1.44 -13.41 1.49
C PRO A 48 -1.77 -13.36 2.99
N GLU A 49 -1.78 -14.49 3.69
CA GLU A 49 -2.00 -14.53 5.14
C GLU A 49 -0.88 -13.79 5.89
N ARG A 50 0.38 -13.98 5.46
CA ARG A 50 1.51 -13.24 6.01
C ARG A 50 1.47 -11.77 5.64
N ILE A 51 1.06 -11.42 4.42
CA ILE A 51 0.87 -10.01 4.02
C ILE A 51 -0.10 -9.33 4.98
N VAL A 52 -1.26 -9.94 5.25
CA VAL A 52 -2.27 -9.40 6.17
C VAL A 52 -1.69 -9.23 7.57
N ALA A 53 -1.09 -10.29 8.13
CA ALA A 53 -0.54 -10.25 9.49
C ALA A 53 0.52 -9.16 9.67
N GLU A 54 1.42 -9.00 8.70
CA GLU A 54 2.51 -8.03 8.76
C GLU A 54 2.02 -6.60 8.46
N ALA A 55 1.01 -6.43 7.61
CA ALA A 55 0.37 -5.14 7.37
C ALA A 55 -0.34 -4.62 8.61
N VAL A 56 -1.08 -5.48 9.32
CA VAL A 56 -1.71 -5.14 10.61
C VAL A 56 -0.66 -4.68 11.62
N ARG A 57 0.37 -5.51 11.87
CA ARG A 57 1.45 -5.18 12.81
C ARG A 57 2.15 -3.86 12.47
N SER A 58 2.36 -3.58 11.18
CA SER A 58 3.00 -2.33 10.72
C SER A 58 2.09 -1.10 10.91
N ALA A 59 0.77 -1.26 10.73
CA ALA A 59 -0.20 -0.20 10.89
C ALA A 59 -0.37 0.21 12.37
N GLU A 60 -0.52 -0.77 13.26
CA GLU A 60 -0.78 -0.59 14.70
C GLU A 60 0.22 0.33 15.41
N VAL A 61 1.45 0.45 14.90
CA VAL A 61 2.48 1.34 15.45
C VAL A 61 2.05 2.81 15.46
N THR A 62 1.20 3.22 14.52
CA THR A 62 0.79 4.64 14.36
C THR A 62 -0.69 4.85 14.04
N HIS A 63 -1.38 3.83 13.52
CA HIS A 63 -2.75 3.90 13.02
C HIS A 63 -3.52 2.66 13.51
N LEU A 64 -3.89 2.67 14.79
CA LEU A 64 -4.58 1.56 15.46
C LEU A 64 -6.07 1.48 15.09
N HIS A 65 -6.66 2.54 14.52
CA HIS A 65 -8.07 2.53 14.16
C HIS A 65 -8.35 1.49 13.08
N ARG A 66 -9.44 0.72 13.22
CA ARG A 66 -9.81 -0.37 12.29
C ARG A 66 -9.79 0.05 10.82
N GLU A 67 -10.25 1.26 10.50
CA GLU A 67 -10.25 1.79 9.13
C GLU A 67 -8.83 2.08 8.61
N GLY A 68 -7.93 2.59 9.47
CA GLY A 68 -6.53 2.81 9.12
C GLY A 68 -5.79 1.49 8.86
N VAL A 69 -6.08 0.48 9.71
CA VAL A 69 -5.56 -0.89 9.54
C VAL A 69 -6.11 -1.53 8.27
N ALA A 70 -7.42 -1.46 8.03
CA ALA A 70 -8.05 -1.99 6.82
C ALA A 70 -7.46 -1.37 5.55
N GLY A 71 -7.23 -0.05 5.55
CA GLY A 71 -6.54 0.64 4.46
C GLY A 71 -5.13 0.11 4.20
N ALA A 72 -4.35 -0.13 5.27
CA ALA A 72 -3.02 -0.70 5.14
C ALA A 72 -3.04 -2.15 4.62
N VAL A 73 -3.94 -2.99 5.13
CA VAL A 73 -4.13 -4.36 4.64
C VAL A 73 -4.50 -4.36 3.16
N ALA A 74 -5.45 -3.51 2.75
CA ALA A 74 -5.91 -3.44 1.38
C ALA A 74 -4.76 -3.11 0.41
N VAL A 75 -3.94 -2.09 0.73
CA VAL A 75 -2.78 -1.70 -0.08
C VAL A 75 -1.69 -2.78 -0.10
N ALA A 76 -1.41 -3.41 1.04
CA ALA A 76 -0.41 -4.47 1.12
C ALA A 76 -0.81 -5.69 0.28
N VAL A 77 -2.07 -6.12 0.39
CA VAL A 77 -2.61 -7.22 -0.42
C VAL A 77 -2.58 -6.86 -1.90
N ALA A 78 -3.00 -5.65 -2.28
CA ALA A 78 -2.94 -5.18 -3.66
C ALA A 78 -1.51 -5.25 -4.23
N ALA A 79 -0.52 -4.75 -3.50
CA ALA A 79 0.88 -4.78 -3.91
C ALA A 79 1.44 -6.21 -3.99
N GLY A 80 1.07 -7.10 -3.06
CA GLY A 80 1.46 -8.51 -3.10
C GLY A 80 0.84 -9.27 -4.28
N ARG A 81 -0.41 -8.95 -4.63
CA ARG A 81 -1.08 -9.50 -5.82
C ARG A 81 -0.45 -8.98 -7.11
N ALA A 82 -0.15 -7.69 -7.19
CA ALA A 82 0.58 -7.08 -8.30
C ALA A 82 1.96 -7.74 -8.50
N ALA A 83 2.72 -7.95 -7.42
CA ALA A 83 4.00 -8.64 -7.47
C ALA A 83 3.86 -10.12 -7.91
N THR A 84 2.83 -10.82 -7.42
CA THR A 84 2.54 -12.21 -7.83
C THR A 84 2.20 -12.31 -9.31
N ALA A 85 1.36 -11.39 -9.80
CA ALA A 85 1.00 -11.27 -11.21
C ALA A 85 2.26 -11.09 -12.08
N ARG A 86 3.18 -10.20 -11.67
CA ARG A 86 4.46 -10.00 -12.37
C ARG A 86 5.30 -11.27 -12.43
N MET A 87 5.42 -12.00 -11.32
CA MET A 87 6.20 -13.26 -11.28
C MET A 87 5.60 -14.34 -12.19
N SER A 88 4.28 -14.37 -12.32
CA SER A 88 3.57 -15.32 -13.20
C SER A 88 3.50 -14.89 -14.67
N GLY A 89 3.72 -13.60 -14.96
CA GLY A 89 3.54 -13.02 -16.29
C GLY A 89 2.08 -12.83 -16.72
N VAL A 90 1.12 -12.99 -15.79
CA VAL A 90 -0.32 -12.87 -16.07
C VAL A 90 -0.88 -11.64 -15.36
N GLN A 91 -1.40 -10.69 -16.15
CA GLN A 91 -2.09 -9.52 -15.60
C GLN A 91 -3.53 -9.90 -15.20
N PRO A 92 -3.96 -9.66 -13.95
CA PRO A 92 -5.35 -9.87 -13.55
C PRO A 92 -6.28 -8.84 -14.20
N GLY A 93 -7.55 -9.22 -14.37
CA GLY A 93 -8.58 -8.25 -14.74
C GLY A 93 -8.83 -7.24 -13.61
N SER A 94 -9.21 -6.00 -13.93
CA SER A 94 -9.37 -4.93 -12.93
C SER A 94 -10.39 -5.28 -11.83
N ALA A 95 -11.52 -5.90 -12.19
CA ALA A 95 -12.53 -6.32 -11.22
C ALA A 95 -12.04 -7.46 -10.32
N GLU A 96 -11.39 -8.47 -10.91
CA GLU A 96 -10.78 -9.60 -10.18
C GLU A 96 -9.70 -9.14 -9.20
N PHE A 97 -8.90 -8.16 -9.61
CA PHE A 97 -7.87 -7.56 -8.76
C PHE A 97 -8.48 -6.95 -7.49
N ILE A 98 -9.59 -6.20 -7.62
CA ILE A 98 -10.29 -5.61 -6.46
C ILE A 98 -11.01 -6.69 -5.63
N ASP A 99 -11.65 -7.68 -6.27
CA ASP A 99 -12.32 -8.79 -5.58
C ASP A 99 -11.35 -9.57 -4.70
N THR A 100 -10.13 -9.79 -5.18
CA THR A 100 -9.08 -10.46 -4.42
C THR A 100 -8.65 -9.65 -3.20
N ILE A 101 -8.65 -8.33 -3.26
CA ILE A 101 -8.34 -7.46 -2.11
C ILE A 101 -9.46 -7.57 -1.08
N LEU A 102 -10.72 -7.44 -1.52
CA LEU A 102 -11.91 -7.50 -0.67
C LEU A 102 -12.02 -8.80 0.14
N ALA A 103 -11.49 -9.91 -0.38
CA ALA A 103 -11.48 -11.20 0.31
C ALA A 103 -10.66 -11.21 1.62
N TYR A 104 -9.79 -10.23 1.85
CA TYR A 104 -8.95 -10.12 3.05
C TYR A 104 -9.34 -8.98 3.99
N LEU A 105 -10.48 -8.34 3.74
CA LEU A 105 -10.94 -7.20 4.52
C LEU A 105 -12.19 -7.54 5.32
N ASP A 106 -12.16 -7.21 6.61
CA ASP A 106 -13.37 -7.20 7.43
C ASP A 106 -14.36 -6.12 6.96
N ASP A 107 -15.63 -6.24 7.34
CA ASP A 107 -16.59 -5.18 7.05
C ASP A 107 -16.18 -3.87 7.73
N GLY A 108 -16.45 -2.74 7.08
CA GLY A 108 -15.93 -1.43 7.46
C GLY A 108 -16.20 -0.39 6.38
N GLU A 109 -16.03 0.89 6.70
CA GLU A 109 -16.27 1.96 5.74
C GLU A 109 -15.30 1.90 4.57
N THR A 110 -14.02 1.67 4.86
CA THR A 110 -12.97 1.48 3.85
C THR A 110 -13.33 0.33 2.91
N THR A 111 -13.75 -0.83 3.46
CA THR A 111 -14.15 -2.01 2.67
C THR A 111 -15.37 -1.73 1.80
N ARG A 112 -16.40 -1.05 2.33
CA ARG A 112 -17.57 -0.66 1.55
C ARG A 112 -17.21 0.28 0.40
N ARG A 113 -16.32 1.23 0.63
CA ARG A 113 -15.86 2.15 -0.42
C ARG A 113 -14.96 1.47 -1.45
N ILE A 114 -14.13 0.51 -1.08
CA ILE A 114 -13.39 -0.33 -2.04
C ILE A 114 -14.37 -1.16 -2.90
N ARG A 115 -15.47 -1.63 -2.31
CA ARG A 115 -16.54 -2.26 -3.08
C ARG A 115 -17.23 -1.29 -4.04
N HIS A 116 -17.41 -0.03 -3.65
CA HIS A 116 -17.89 1.03 -4.56
C HIS A 116 -16.89 1.33 -5.68
N ALA A 117 -15.59 1.38 -5.37
CA ALA A 117 -14.52 1.53 -6.36
C ALA A 117 -14.62 0.45 -7.45
N ARG A 118 -14.88 -0.80 -7.07
CA ARG A 118 -15.14 -1.88 -8.03
C ARG A 118 -16.31 -1.58 -8.98
N ALA A 119 -17.39 -1.00 -8.47
CA ALA A 119 -18.57 -0.64 -9.27
C ALA A 119 -18.32 0.55 -10.22
N LEU A 120 -17.31 1.39 -9.92
CA LEU A 120 -16.92 2.55 -10.72
C LEU A 120 -15.79 2.25 -11.72
N LEU A 121 -15.38 0.98 -11.90
CA LEU A 121 -14.41 0.64 -12.96
C LEU A 121 -14.92 1.09 -14.33
N GLY A 122 -14.11 1.87 -15.05
CA GLY A 122 -14.47 2.48 -16.33
C GLY A 122 -15.13 3.86 -16.24
N ALA A 123 -15.40 4.37 -15.04
CA ALA A 123 -15.87 5.75 -14.85
C ALA A 123 -14.73 6.77 -15.12
N PRO A 124 -15.08 8.04 -15.46
CA PRO A 124 -14.11 9.12 -15.48
C PRO A 124 -13.49 9.38 -14.09
N VAL A 125 -12.25 9.87 -14.06
CA VAL A 125 -11.52 10.13 -12.80
C VAL A 125 -12.24 11.12 -11.90
N GLU A 126 -12.94 12.10 -12.47
CA GLU A 126 -13.70 13.11 -11.74
C GLU A 126 -14.88 12.47 -10.98
N VAL A 127 -15.53 11.49 -11.60
CA VAL A 127 -16.63 10.72 -10.97
C VAL A 127 -16.05 9.83 -9.87
N ALA A 128 -14.95 9.12 -10.14
CA ALA A 128 -14.30 8.28 -9.15
C ALA A 128 -13.83 9.09 -7.93
N ALA A 129 -13.18 10.24 -8.15
CA ALA A 129 -12.69 11.12 -7.09
C ALA A 129 -13.83 11.67 -6.21
N ASN A 130 -14.94 12.12 -6.84
CA ASN A 130 -16.10 12.62 -6.12
C ASN A 130 -16.78 11.55 -5.25
N GLU A 131 -16.92 10.33 -5.77
CA GLU A 131 -17.62 9.24 -5.10
C GLU A 131 -16.78 8.52 -4.04
N LEU A 132 -15.49 8.33 -4.31
CA LEU A 132 -14.59 7.53 -3.47
C LEU A 132 -13.85 8.37 -2.43
N GLY A 133 -13.70 9.67 -2.69
CA GLY A 133 -12.78 10.55 -1.98
C GLY A 133 -11.43 10.60 -2.69
N ASN A 134 -10.76 11.75 -2.60
CA ASN A 134 -9.43 12.00 -3.17
C ASN A 134 -8.36 12.24 -2.09
N GLY A 135 -8.65 11.81 -0.87
CA GLY A 135 -7.78 11.91 0.29
C GLY A 135 -7.75 13.28 0.96
N SER A 136 -8.52 14.27 0.51
CA SER A 136 -8.60 15.59 1.16
C SER A 136 -8.99 15.53 2.65
N ARG A 137 -9.62 14.44 3.11
CA ARG A 137 -9.95 14.24 4.54
C ARG A 137 -8.82 13.55 5.32
N VAL A 138 -7.73 13.16 4.66
CA VAL A 138 -6.55 12.49 5.24
C VAL A 138 -6.93 11.23 6.03
N THR A 139 -7.89 10.47 5.51
CA THR A 139 -8.36 9.21 6.12
C THR A 139 -8.22 8.04 5.16
N ALA A 140 -8.04 6.83 5.69
CA ALA A 140 -7.95 5.63 4.86
C ALA A 140 -9.18 5.46 3.96
N GLN A 141 -10.38 5.65 4.50
CA GLN A 141 -11.64 5.54 3.74
C GLN A 141 -11.83 6.61 2.65
N ASP A 142 -11.15 7.75 2.74
CA ASP A 142 -11.22 8.84 1.75
C ASP A 142 -10.08 8.78 0.73
N THR A 143 -9.06 7.94 0.94
CA THR A 143 -7.85 7.87 0.09
C THR A 143 -7.72 6.52 -0.61
N VAL A 144 -7.79 5.43 0.15
CA VAL A 144 -7.44 4.08 -0.31
C VAL A 144 -8.37 3.58 -1.43
N PRO A 145 -9.70 3.82 -1.39
CA PRO A 145 -10.60 3.36 -2.45
C PRO A 145 -10.24 3.92 -3.84
N LEU A 146 -9.95 5.23 -3.93
CA LEU A 146 -9.52 5.85 -5.19
C LEU A 146 -8.17 5.31 -5.65
N ALA A 147 -7.22 5.15 -4.74
CA ALA A 147 -5.89 4.62 -5.08
C ALA A 147 -5.97 3.17 -5.61
N ILE A 148 -6.80 2.33 -5.00
CA ILE A 148 -7.06 0.96 -5.49
C ILE A 148 -7.76 0.99 -6.85
N TRP A 149 -8.74 1.87 -7.04
CA TRP A 149 -9.42 2.05 -8.33
C TRP A 149 -8.43 2.45 -9.43
N ALA A 150 -7.57 3.44 -9.16
CA ALA A 150 -6.57 3.90 -10.11
C ALA A 150 -5.55 2.80 -10.44
N ALA A 151 -5.06 2.08 -9.43
CA ALA A 151 -4.15 0.96 -9.61
C ALA A 151 -4.78 -0.19 -10.41
N ALA A 152 -6.04 -0.54 -10.14
CA ALA A 152 -6.76 -1.58 -10.88
C ALA A 152 -7.01 -1.18 -12.34
N THR A 153 -7.27 0.11 -12.59
CA THR A 153 -7.50 0.66 -13.93
C THR A 153 -6.21 0.69 -14.77
N HIS A 154 -5.08 0.98 -14.14
CA HIS A 154 -3.79 1.22 -14.82
C HIS A 154 -2.67 0.27 -14.38
N LEU A 155 -3.00 -0.97 -14.00
CA LEU A 155 -2.02 -1.88 -13.40
C LEU A 155 -0.78 -2.09 -14.26
N GLY A 156 -0.93 -2.09 -15.60
CA GLY A 156 0.16 -2.23 -16.57
C GLY A 156 0.79 -0.92 -17.06
N ASP A 157 0.38 0.23 -16.53
CA ASP A 157 0.80 1.56 -17.01
C ASP A 157 1.04 2.52 -15.83
N TYR A 158 2.29 2.57 -15.37
CA TYR A 158 2.70 3.40 -14.23
C TYR A 158 2.49 4.90 -14.48
N PRO A 159 2.93 5.49 -15.61
CA PRO A 159 2.65 6.90 -15.89
C PRO A 159 1.16 7.25 -15.89
N ALA A 160 0.31 6.42 -16.51
CA ALA A 160 -1.13 6.66 -16.51
C ALA A 160 -1.72 6.59 -15.09
N ALA A 161 -1.29 5.61 -14.28
CA ALA A 161 -1.73 5.49 -12.90
C ALA A 161 -1.39 6.72 -12.05
N ILE A 162 -0.18 7.27 -12.22
CA ILE A 162 0.23 8.49 -11.54
C ILE A 162 -0.56 9.70 -12.07
N ALA A 163 -0.69 9.84 -13.39
CA ALA A 163 -1.47 10.94 -14.00
C ALA A 163 -2.93 10.96 -13.51
N THR A 164 -3.55 9.80 -13.33
CA THR A 164 -4.90 9.67 -12.76
C THR A 164 -4.96 10.19 -11.32
N CYS A 165 -3.92 9.96 -10.50
CA CYS A 165 -3.87 10.54 -9.14
C CYS A 165 -3.75 12.06 -9.19
N LEU A 166 -2.95 12.62 -10.10
CA LEU A 166 -2.84 14.07 -10.29
C LEU A 166 -4.17 14.68 -10.72
N ALA A 167 -4.88 14.03 -11.64
CA ALA A 167 -6.17 14.50 -12.16
C ALA A 167 -7.29 14.45 -11.11
N ALA A 168 -7.21 13.52 -10.15
CA ALA A 168 -8.17 13.42 -9.05
C ALA A 168 -8.02 14.52 -7.98
N ASP A 169 -6.89 15.22 -7.97
CA ASP A 169 -6.55 16.28 -7.01
C ASP A 169 -6.59 15.81 -5.53
N GLY A 170 -6.52 16.74 -4.57
CA GLY A 170 -6.62 16.44 -3.14
C GLY A 170 -5.28 16.04 -2.52
N ASP A 171 -5.23 14.90 -1.86
CA ASP A 171 -4.00 14.35 -1.24
C ASP A 171 -3.19 13.57 -2.30
N ILE A 172 -2.67 14.33 -3.26
CA ILE A 172 -2.01 13.81 -4.48
C ILE A 172 -0.77 13.00 -4.10
N ASP A 173 0.02 13.45 -3.12
CA ASP A 173 1.24 12.75 -2.70
C ASP A 173 0.91 11.37 -2.11
N THR A 174 -0.11 11.27 -1.24
CA THR A 174 -0.49 10.00 -0.64
C THR A 174 -1.15 9.06 -1.65
N THR A 175 -2.09 9.57 -2.46
CA THR A 175 -2.75 8.75 -3.50
C THR A 175 -1.74 8.24 -4.53
N ALA A 176 -0.82 9.08 -4.99
CA ALA A 176 0.25 8.69 -5.91
C ALA A 176 1.25 7.70 -5.27
N ALA A 177 1.59 7.86 -3.99
CA ALA A 177 2.47 6.93 -3.27
C ALA A 177 1.85 5.52 -3.16
N ILE A 178 0.55 5.44 -2.83
CA ILE A 178 -0.19 4.17 -2.75
C ILE A 178 -0.30 3.53 -4.13
N THR A 179 -0.88 4.26 -5.08
CA THR A 179 -1.12 3.77 -6.45
C THR A 179 0.19 3.37 -7.11
N GLY A 180 1.21 4.24 -7.06
CA GLY A 180 2.52 3.98 -7.61
C GLY A 180 3.20 2.77 -6.97
N GLY A 181 3.10 2.61 -5.65
CA GLY A 181 3.65 1.45 -4.94
C GLY A 181 3.05 0.12 -5.42
N ILE A 182 1.72 0.09 -5.62
CA ILE A 182 1.01 -1.09 -6.13
C ILE A 182 1.40 -1.36 -7.60
N VAL A 183 1.30 -0.34 -8.45
CA VAL A 183 1.54 -0.49 -9.90
C VAL A 183 2.99 -0.83 -10.20
N ALA A 184 3.96 -0.22 -9.51
CA ALA A 184 5.38 -0.54 -9.66
C ALA A 184 5.72 -1.97 -9.21
N ALA A 185 4.95 -2.55 -8.28
CA ALA A 185 5.12 -3.96 -7.90
C ALA A 185 4.82 -4.90 -9.08
N PHE A 186 3.91 -4.50 -9.98
CA PHE A 186 3.63 -5.23 -11.23
C PHE A 186 4.59 -4.82 -12.37
N THR A 187 4.73 -3.54 -12.65
CA THR A 187 5.40 -3.04 -13.86
C THR A 187 6.93 -2.98 -13.74
N GLY A 188 7.45 -2.71 -12.54
CA GLY A 188 8.86 -2.42 -12.35
C GLY A 188 9.29 -1.10 -13.00
N ALA A 189 10.51 -1.06 -13.54
CA ALA A 189 11.10 0.11 -14.19
C ALA A 189 11.30 -0.14 -15.69
N GLY A 190 11.26 0.94 -16.47
CA GLY A 190 11.47 0.88 -17.92
C GLY A 190 10.23 0.46 -18.72
N THR A 191 10.43 0.19 -20.00
CA THR A 191 9.35 -0.15 -20.95
C THR A 191 9.50 -1.58 -21.46
N GLY A 192 8.37 -2.28 -21.59
CA GLY A 192 8.27 -3.64 -22.11
C GLY A 192 6.82 -3.96 -22.50
N PRO A 193 6.31 -5.17 -22.23
CA PRO A 193 4.88 -5.49 -22.39
C PRO A 193 3.95 -4.60 -21.54
N VAL A 194 4.52 -3.95 -20.53
CA VAL A 194 3.91 -3.00 -19.61
C VAL A 194 4.77 -1.74 -19.54
N ILE A 195 4.19 -0.62 -19.12
CA ILE A 195 4.90 0.65 -18.96
C ILE A 195 5.24 0.83 -17.48
N GLY A 196 6.50 0.58 -17.12
CA GLY A 196 7.02 0.78 -15.78
C GLY A 196 7.41 2.22 -15.49
N ILE A 197 8.13 2.43 -14.38
CA ILE A 197 8.60 3.76 -13.99
C ILE A 197 9.56 4.29 -15.07
N PRO A 198 9.30 5.48 -15.66
CA PRO A 198 10.19 6.08 -16.64
C PRO A 198 11.55 6.42 -16.05
N GLU A 199 12.61 6.20 -16.82
CA GLU A 199 13.99 6.52 -16.39
C GLU A 199 14.19 8.00 -16.02
N PRO A 200 13.61 8.98 -16.74
CA PRO A 200 13.70 10.39 -16.32
C PRO A 200 13.07 10.64 -14.95
N TRP A 201 12.00 9.92 -14.59
CA TRP A 201 11.34 10.05 -13.28
C TRP A 201 12.20 9.42 -12.18
N LEU A 202 12.80 8.25 -12.44
CA LEU A 202 13.75 7.60 -11.53
C LEU A 202 15.04 8.40 -11.31
N SER A 203 15.43 9.23 -12.27
CA SER A 203 16.59 10.12 -12.16
C SER A 203 16.27 11.44 -11.43
N ALA A 204 15.01 11.89 -11.46
CA ALA A 204 14.58 13.15 -10.86
C ALA A 204 14.24 13.08 -9.36
N ARG A 205 14.09 11.87 -8.81
CA ARG A 205 13.79 11.66 -7.38
C ARG A 205 14.99 12.01 -6.48
N GLU A 206 14.68 12.40 -5.25
CA GLU A 206 15.68 12.58 -4.20
C GLU A 206 16.51 11.30 -4.01
N PRO A 207 17.83 11.42 -3.77
CA PRO A 207 18.67 10.28 -3.50
C PRO A 207 18.23 9.59 -2.21
N LEU A 208 18.28 8.26 -2.20
CA LEU A 208 18.04 7.50 -0.98
C LEU A 208 19.13 7.82 0.06
N PRO A 209 18.82 7.75 1.36
CA PRO A 209 19.81 8.01 2.40
C PRO A 209 21.05 7.10 2.25
N ALA A 210 22.24 7.67 2.44
CA ALA A 210 23.52 6.99 2.21
C ALA A 210 23.70 5.67 3.01
N TRP A 211 23.02 5.53 4.15
CA TRP A 211 23.06 4.30 4.97
C TRP A 211 22.33 3.12 4.32
N LEU A 212 21.42 3.36 3.37
CA LEU A 212 20.68 2.29 2.70
C LEU A 212 21.57 1.49 1.74
N ASP A 213 22.49 2.16 1.05
CA ASP A 213 23.43 1.51 0.12
C ASP A 213 24.45 0.61 0.82
N GLN A 214 24.74 0.92 2.09
CA GLN A 214 25.64 0.10 2.93
C GLN A 214 25.03 -1.30 3.19
N HIS A 215 23.70 -1.41 3.27
CA HIS A 215 23.01 -2.68 3.53
C HIS A 215 22.71 -3.51 2.26
N ARG A 216 22.64 -2.90 1.07
CA ARG A 216 22.54 -3.67 -0.20
C ARG A 216 23.79 -4.51 -0.49
N ARG A 217 24.96 -4.04 -0.05
CA ARG A 217 26.24 -4.76 -0.19
C ARG A 217 26.39 -5.95 0.76
N ALA A 218 25.56 -6.04 1.80
CA ALA A 218 25.70 -7.03 2.87
C ALA A 218 24.79 -8.26 2.74
N ARG A 219 23.87 -8.33 1.77
CA ARG A 219 23.05 -9.54 1.57
C ARG A 219 23.93 -10.67 1.01
N PRO A 220 24.18 -11.76 1.77
CA PRO A 220 24.89 -12.91 1.23
C PRO A 220 24.04 -13.53 0.12
N LYS A 221 24.65 -13.97 -0.98
CA LYS A 221 23.99 -14.83 -1.97
C LYS A 221 23.35 -15.98 -1.21
N SER A 222 22.05 -16.22 -1.41
CA SER A 222 21.26 -17.23 -0.73
C SER A 222 21.79 -18.64 -0.99
N GLY A 223 22.78 -19.07 -0.22
CA GLY A 223 23.17 -20.45 -0.09
C GLY A 223 22.16 -21.19 0.77
N ARG A 224 21.33 -22.03 0.12
CA ARG A 224 20.53 -23.13 0.68
C ARG A 224 19.81 -22.85 2.01
N LEU A 225 18.49 -22.68 1.92
CA LEU A 225 17.55 -22.83 3.05
C LEU A 225 17.88 -24.10 3.86
N ARG A 226 18.48 -23.94 5.05
CA ARG A 226 18.53 -25.00 6.04
C ARG A 226 17.21 -25.00 6.82
N ARG A 227 16.50 -26.13 6.68
CA ARG A 227 15.33 -26.53 7.46
C ARG A 227 15.58 -26.31 8.95
N TRP A 228 14.74 -25.52 9.61
CA TRP A 228 14.57 -25.54 11.06
C TRP A 228 13.23 -26.19 11.39
N LEU A 229 13.24 -27.53 11.39
CA LEU A 229 12.24 -28.36 12.07
C LEU A 229 12.97 -29.58 12.62
N SER A 230 13.21 -29.57 13.94
CA SER A 230 13.07 -30.72 14.85
C SER A 230 13.88 -30.46 16.12
N ARG A 231 13.17 -30.33 17.25
CA ARG A 231 13.31 -31.21 18.41
C ARG A 231 12.42 -30.71 19.55
N THR A 232 11.21 -31.24 19.56
CA THR A 232 10.64 -31.82 20.78
C THR A 232 11.43 -33.07 21.14
N SER A 233 11.97 -33.10 22.36
CA SER A 233 12.06 -34.27 23.25
C SER A 233 12.38 -33.74 24.64
#